data_AF-A0A7R9PZI6-F1
#
_entry.id   AF-A0A7R9PZI6-F1
#
_cell.length_a   1.000
_cell.length_b   1.000
_cell.length_c   1.000
_cell.angle_alpha   90.00
_cell.angle_beta   90.00
_cell.angle_gamma   90.00
#
_symmetry.space_group_name_H-M   'P 1'
#
loop_
_entity.id
_entity.type
_entity.pdbx_description
1 polymer ?
#
loop_
_entity_poly.entity_id
_entity_poly.type
_entity_poly.pdbx_seq_one_letter_code
_entity_poly.pdbx_strand_id
1 'polypeptide(L)'
;MDIYWRDQMVCPTEDQYLDMIVKKTGGPFILAVKLMQLFSSNKTDFQPLLKILSHYFQIRDDYANLMSVEYNEKKGFCEDITEGKFSFPIIHAMNNSINDTTIIDILRLRTRDNGLKKMVIKKLQSLGSLEYTLERIIMLDSMARNEINVLGHNPVMMALLDYLRNI
;
A
#
# COMPACT_ATOMS: atom_id res chain seq x y z
N MET A 1 7.43 -9.31 -9.83
CA MET A 1 6.29 -9.88 -9.10
C MET A 1 5.03 -9.07 -9.32
N ASP A 2 4.99 -7.79 -8.94
CA ASP A 2 3.82 -6.91 -9.16
C ASP A 2 3.28 -6.95 -10.61
N ILE A 3 4.16 -6.66 -11.58
CA ILE A 3 3.84 -6.75 -13.02
C ILE A 3 3.39 -8.15 -13.44
N TYR A 4 4.02 -9.20 -12.90
CA TYR A 4 3.70 -10.58 -13.24
C TYR A 4 2.29 -10.95 -12.79
N TRP A 5 1.92 -10.62 -11.55
CA TRP A 5 0.58 -10.86 -11.01
C TRP A 5 -0.48 -10.16 -11.85
N ARG A 6 -0.26 -8.87 -12.14
CA ARG A 6 -1.13 -8.06 -13.00
C ARG A 6 -1.29 -8.65 -14.41
N ASP A 7 -0.19 -9.03 -15.06
CA ASP A 7 -0.23 -9.47 -16.47
C ASP A 7 -0.69 -10.92 -16.63
N GLN A 8 -0.49 -11.77 -15.62
CA GLN A 8 -0.98 -13.15 -15.60
C GLN A 8 -2.33 -13.31 -14.88
N MET A 9 -2.89 -12.23 -14.35
CA MET A 9 -4.13 -12.23 -13.56
C MET A 9 -4.10 -13.23 -12.39
N VAL A 10 -2.95 -13.37 -11.75
CA VAL A 10 -2.77 -14.21 -10.56
C VAL A 10 -2.77 -13.31 -9.33
N CYS A 11 -3.85 -13.36 -8.55
CA CYS A 11 -3.91 -12.62 -7.29
C CYS A 11 -2.88 -13.19 -6.29
N PRO A 12 -1.98 -12.37 -5.74
CA PRO A 12 -1.07 -12.83 -4.69
C PRO A 12 -1.80 -13.04 -3.37
N THR A 13 -1.18 -13.81 -2.46
CA THR A 13 -1.56 -13.75 -1.05
C THR A 13 -1.12 -12.41 -0.44
N GLU A 14 -1.71 -12.05 0.70
CA GLU A 14 -1.31 -10.83 1.42
C GLU A 14 0.18 -10.86 1.79
N ASP A 15 0.68 -11.98 2.30
CA ASP A 15 2.10 -12.13 2.66
C ASP A 15 3.03 -11.94 1.45
N GLN A 16 2.67 -12.53 0.31
CA GLN A 16 3.42 -12.35 -0.93
C GLN A 16 3.45 -10.88 -1.35
N TYR A 17 2.32 -10.18 -1.24
CA TYR A 17 2.24 -8.76 -1.52
C TYR A 17 3.10 -7.94 -0.55
N LEU A 18 3.03 -8.19 0.76
CA LEU A 18 3.85 -7.51 1.76
C LEU A 18 5.35 -7.73 1.53
N ASP A 19 5.76 -8.94 1.14
CA ASP A 19 7.16 -9.23 0.80
C ASP A 19 7.60 -8.52 -0.49
N MET A 20 6.69 -8.38 -1.46
CA MET A 20 6.94 -7.63 -2.67
C MET A 20 7.14 -6.14 -2.37
N ILE A 21 6.34 -5.56 -1.47
CA ILE A 21 6.47 -4.14 -1.06
C ILE A 21 7.85 -3.86 -0.47
N VAL A 22 8.37 -4.75 0.38
CA VAL A 22 9.70 -4.55 0.98
C VAL A 22 10.78 -4.43 -0.09
N LYS A 23 10.66 -5.20 -1.18
CA LYS A 23 11.61 -5.15 -2.30
C LYS A 23 11.40 -3.92 -3.18
N LYS A 24 10.14 -3.58 -3.49
CA LYS A 24 9.76 -2.48 -4.40
C LYS A 24 9.92 -1.10 -3.73
N THR A 25 9.24 -0.90 -2.62
CA THR A 25 9.13 0.38 -1.90
C THR A 25 10.22 0.50 -0.85
N GLY A 26 10.57 -0.60 -0.18
CA GLY A 26 11.63 -0.61 0.84
C GLY A 26 13.05 -0.62 0.28
N GLY A 27 13.25 -1.12 -0.93
CA GLY A 27 14.58 -1.15 -1.57
C GLY A 27 15.26 0.23 -1.61
N PRO A 28 14.61 1.28 -2.14
CA PRO A 28 15.13 2.64 -2.12
C PRO A 28 15.39 3.20 -0.72
N PHE A 29 14.50 2.94 0.25
CA PHE A 29 14.68 3.38 1.65
C PHE A 29 15.91 2.74 2.29
N ILE A 30 16.05 1.41 2.14
CA ILE A 30 17.19 0.65 2.64
C ILE A 30 18.48 1.12 1.99
N LEU A 31 18.47 1.35 0.67
CA LEU A 31 19.63 1.88 -0.04
C LEU A 31 20.07 3.25 0.51
N ALA A 32 19.13 4.19 0.66
CA ALA A 32 19.43 5.52 1.17
C ALA A 32 20.04 5.47 2.58
N VAL A 33 19.42 4.73 3.50
CA VAL A 33 19.93 4.61 4.87
C VAL A 33 21.28 3.91 4.91
N LYS A 34 21.47 2.82 4.15
CA LYS A 34 22.77 2.14 4.09
C LYS A 34 23.87 3.04 3.56
N LEU A 35 23.60 3.85 2.53
CA LEU A 35 24.55 4.83 2.02
C LEU A 35 24.91 5.88 3.09
N MET A 36 23.93 6.40 3.82
CA MET A 36 24.19 7.31 4.95
C MET A 36 25.05 6.64 6.04
N GLN A 37 24.80 5.36 6.34
CA GLN A 37 25.55 4.61 7.34
C GLN A 37 26.99 4.30 6.92
N LEU A 38 27.33 4.30 5.63
CA LEU A 38 28.73 4.18 5.19
C LEU A 38 29.60 5.34 5.71
N PHE A 39 29.01 6.53 5.85
CA PHE A 39 29.69 7.75 6.26
C PHE A 39 29.34 8.20 7.69
N SER A 40 28.65 7.36 8.45
CA SER A 40 28.23 7.65 9.82
C SER A 40 28.86 6.68 10.82
N SER A 41 29.13 7.15 12.04
CA SER A 41 29.49 6.29 13.18
C SER A 41 28.30 5.50 13.72
N ASN A 42 27.06 5.93 13.42
CA ASN A 42 25.86 5.23 13.84
C ASN A 42 25.63 3.96 12.98
N LYS A 43 25.67 2.79 13.62
CA LYS A 43 25.46 1.47 13.01
C LYS A 43 24.19 0.77 13.49
N THR A 44 23.23 1.52 14.06
CA THR A 44 21.94 0.99 14.48
C THR A 44 21.24 0.28 13.33
N ASP A 45 20.58 -0.84 13.61
CA ASP A 45 19.78 -1.54 12.61
C ASP A 45 18.43 -0.85 12.43
N PHE A 46 18.27 -0.12 11.31
CA PHE A 46 17.02 0.55 10.96
C PHE A 46 16.09 -0.33 10.13
N GLN A 47 16.49 -1.57 9.77
CA GLN A 47 15.67 -2.42 8.90
C GLN A 47 14.24 -2.67 9.40
N PRO A 48 13.99 -2.90 10.70
CA PRO A 48 12.62 -3.06 11.20
C PRO A 48 11.75 -1.83 10.91
N LEU A 49 12.24 -0.63 11.22
CA LEU A 49 11.54 0.63 10.92
C LEU A 49 11.29 0.79 9.42
N LEU A 50 12.31 0.56 8.58
CA LEU A 50 12.19 0.73 7.14
C LEU A 50 11.19 -0.26 6.54
N LYS A 51 11.11 -1.49 7.05
CA LYS A 51 10.10 -2.46 6.65
C LYS A 51 8.69 -1.96 6.98
N ILE A 52 8.45 -1.49 8.19
CA ILE A 52 7.16 -0.94 8.62
C ILE A 52 6.77 0.26 7.75
N LEU A 53 7.70 1.20 7.54
CA LEU A 53 7.45 2.37 6.68
C LEU A 53 7.14 1.95 5.24
N SER A 54 7.84 0.96 4.69
CA SER A 54 7.58 0.47 3.33
C SER A 54 6.14 -0.01 3.17
N HIS A 55 5.66 -0.81 4.14
CA HIS A 55 4.27 -1.27 4.19
C HIS A 55 3.30 -0.11 4.34
N TYR A 56 3.56 0.80 5.29
CA TYR A 56 2.72 1.96 5.55
C TYR A 56 2.53 2.84 4.31
N PHE A 57 3.64 3.22 3.66
CA PHE A 57 3.60 4.08 2.47
C PHE A 57 2.87 3.42 1.30
N GLN A 58 3.13 2.15 1.01
CA GLN A 58 2.48 1.49 -0.13
C GLN A 58 0.99 1.23 0.09
N ILE A 59 0.61 0.74 1.28
CA ILE A 59 -0.81 0.44 1.58
C ILE A 59 -1.62 1.74 1.63
N ARG A 60 -1.04 2.83 2.16
CA ARG A 60 -1.64 4.16 2.11
C ARG A 60 -1.83 4.65 0.67
N ASP A 61 -0.82 4.49 -0.18
CA ASP A 61 -0.90 4.89 -1.61
C ASP A 61 -2.01 4.13 -2.34
N ASP A 62 -2.09 2.81 -2.11
CA ASP A 62 -3.13 1.94 -2.67
C ASP A 62 -4.55 2.34 -2.20
N TYR A 63 -4.71 2.74 -0.93
CA TYR A 63 -5.99 3.24 -0.42
C TYR A 63 -6.35 4.61 -1.01
N ALA A 64 -5.40 5.54 -1.04
CA ALA A 64 -5.60 6.89 -1.56
C ALA A 64 -5.98 6.87 -3.05
N ASN A 65 -5.42 5.94 -3.84
CA ASN A 65 -5.78 5.74 -5.24
C ASN A 65 -7.29 5.46 -5.44
N LEU A 66 -7.94 4.84 -4.46
CA LEU A 66 -9.35 4.49 -4.53
C LEU A 66 -10.28 5.54 -3.90
N MET A 67 -9.83 6.19 -2.83
CA MET A 67 -10.71 7.00 -1.97
C MET A 67 -10.47 8.50 -2.04
N SER A 68 -9.27 8.96 -2.41
CA SER A 68 -8.92 10.37 -2.31
C SER A 68 -9.33 11.16 -3.55
N VAL A 69 -10.16 12.19 -3.35
CA VAL A 69 -10.60 13.10 -4.43
C VAL A 69 -9.41 13.88 -5.00
N GLU A 70 -8.55 14.43 -4.14
CA GLU A 70 -7.36 15.19 -4.56
C GLU A 70 -6.39 14.30 -5.35
N TYR A 71 -6.23 13.03 -4.94
CA TYR A 71 -5.39 12.08 -5.63
C TYR A 71 -5.96 11.72 -7.01
N ASN A 72 -7.28 11.57 -7.10
CA ASN A 72 -7.99 11.34 -8.36
C ASN A 72 -7.85 12.52 -9.33
N GLU A 73 -7.83 13.76 -8.85
CA GLU A 73 -7.59 14.95 -9.68
C GLU A 73 -6.17 15.00 -10.25
N LYS A 74 -5.17 14.53 -9.49
CA LYS A 74 -3.75 14.56 -9.88
C LYS A 74 -3.32 13.37 -10.75
N LYS A 75 -3.81 12.16 -10.45
CA LYS A 75 -3.37 10.92 -11.12
C LYS A 75 -4.42 10.31 -12.04
N GLY A 76 -5.70 10.66 -11.88
CA GLY A 76 -6.82 9.99 -12.54
C GLY A 76 -7.63 9.15 -11.56
N PHE A 77 -8.93 8.99 -11.84
CA PHE A 77 -9.86 8.29 -10.95
C PHE A 77 -9.56 6.80 -10.89
N CYS A 78 -9.10 6.27 -9.74
CA CYS A 78 -8.82 4.85 -9.51
C CYS A 78 -7.97 4.18 -10.60
N GLU A 79 -6.82 4.78 -10.92
CA GLU A 79 -5.92 4.26 -11.96
C GLU A 79 -5.40 2.85 -11.67
N ASP A 80 -5.31 2.41 -10.41
CA ASP A 80 -4.93 1.03 -10.08
C ASP A 80 -5.89 0.02 -10.74
N ILE A 81 -7.18 0.38 -10.86
CA ILE A 81 -8.17 -0.44 -11.55
C ILE A 81 -7.93 -0.43 -13.07
N THR A 82 -7.57 0.72 -13.65
CA THR A 82 -7.23 0.82 -15.08
C THR A 82 -5.97 0.03 -15.40
N GLU A 83 -4.98 0.01 -14.52
CA GLU A 83 -3.79 -0.82 -14.70
C GLU A 83 -4.09 -2.32 -14.54
N GLY A 84 -5.18 -2.68 -13.87
CA GLY A 84 -5.49 -4.06 -13.47
C GLY A 84 -4.64 -4.53 -12.30
N LYS A 85 -4.15 -3.60 -11.47
CA LYS A 85 -3.23 -3.86 -10.36
C LYS A 85 -3.95 -4.57 -9.20
N PHE A 86 -3.26 -5.54 -8.60
CA PHE A 86 -3.68 -6.15 -7.33
C PHE A 86 -3.19 -5.29 -6.16
N SER A 87 -3.93 -4.21 -5.87
CA SER A 87 -3.67 -3.35 -4.71
C SER A 87 -4.13 -4.02 -3.41
N PHE A 88 -3.65 -3.54 -2.26
CA PHE A 88 -3.97 -4.14 -0.95
C PHE A 88 -5.48 -4.38 -0.70
N PRO A 89 -6.39 -3.39 -0.88
CA PRO A 89 -7.83 -3.63 -0.72
C PRO A 89 -8.40 -4.64 -1.73
N ILE A 90 -7.85 -4.68 -2.95
CA ILE A 90 -8.26 -5.65 -3.97
C ILE A 90 -7.86 -7.08 -3.56
N ILE A 91 -6.64 -7.27 -3.07
CA ILE A 91 -6.15 -8.57 -2.60
C ILE A 91 -7.03 -9.09 -1.45
N HIS A 92 -7.34 -8.23 -0.47
CA HIS A 92 -8.25 -8.60 0.60
C HIS A 92 -9.63 -9.03 0.07
N ALA A 93 -10.21 -8.26 -0.85
CA ALA A 93 -11.50 -8.60 -1.44
C ALA A 93 -11.48 -9.95 -2.17
N MET A 94 -10.46 -10.19 -3.00
CA MET A 94 -10.30 -11.42 -3.78
C MET A 94 -10.19 -12.67 -2.88
N ASN A 95 -9.53 -12.55 -1.72
CA ASN A 95 -9.41 -13.67 -0.76
C ASN A 95 -10.72 -13.95 -0.02
N ASN A 96 -11.61 -12.95 0.11
CA ASN A 96 -12.88 -13.07 0.84
C ASN A 96 -14.10 -13.33 -0.07
N SER A 97 -13.94 -13.33 -1.40
CA SER A 97 -15.04 -13.51 -2.35
C SER A 97 -14.78 -14.63 -3.38
N ILE A 98 -14.67 -15.87 -2.91
CA ILE A 98 -14.32 -17.05 -3.72
C ILE A 98 -15.28 -17.28 -4.92
N ASN A 99 -16.55 -16.88 -4.80
CA ASN A 99 -17.58 -17.09 -5.82
C ASN A 99 -17.90 -15.84 -6.66
N ASP A 100 -17.23 -14.71 -6.41
CA ASP A 100 -17.50 -13.46 -7.12
C ASP A 100 -16.29 -13.05 -7.96
N THR A 101 -16.43 -13.18 -9.28
CA THR A 101 -15.38 -12.83 -10.25
C THR A 101 -15.44 -11.37 -10.70
N THR A 102 -16.41 -10.58 -10.22
CA THR A 102 -16.66 -9.22 -10.71
C THR A 102 -15.41 -8.35 -10.66
N ILE A 103 -14.66 -8.39 -9.55
CA ILE A 103 -13.46 -7.58 -9.37
C ILE A 103 -12.38 -8.00 -10.38
N ILE A 104 -12.07 -9.30 -10.48
CA ILE A 104 -11.02 -9.79 -11.38
C ILE A 104 -11.37 -9.59 -12.85
N ASP A 105 -12.65 -9.74 -13.22
CA ASP A 105 -13.10 -9.52 -14.59
C ASP A 105 -12.95 -8.06 -14.99
N ILE A 106 -13.29 -7.11 -14.10
CA ILE A 106 -13.08 -5.68 -14.37
C ILE A 106 -11.60 -5.32 -14.45
N LEU A 107 -10.75 -5.85 -13.56
CA LEU A 107 -9.31 -5.61 -13.61
C LEU A 107 -8.70 -6.11 -14.92
N ARG A 108 -9.17 -7.25 -15.43
CA ARG A 108 -8.73 -7.80 -16.72
C ARG A 108 -9.06 -6.88 -17.89
N LEU A 109 -10.17 -6.13 -17.83
CA LEU A 109 -10.57 -5.19 -18.88
C LEU A 109 -9.63 -3.97 -18.98
N ARG A 110 -8.86 -3.66 -17.93
CA ARG A 110 -8.04 -2.43 -17.86
C ARG A 110 -8.83 -1.18 -18.25
N THR A 111 -10.06 -1.12 -17.73
CA THR A 111 -11.07 -0.19 -18.19
C THR A 111 -10.77 1.24 -17.75
N ARG A 112 -11.17 2.20 -18.59
CA ARG A 112 -11.23 3.63 -18.26
C ARG A 112 -12.65 4.08 -17.90
N ASP A 113 -13.62 3.18 -17.92
CA ASP A 113 -15.02 3.48 -17.60
C ASP A 113 -15.20 3.72 -16.09
N ASN A 114 -15.66 4.91 -15.74
CA ASN A 114 -15.87 5.31 -14.35
C ASN A 114 -17.04 4.56 -13.68
N GLY A 115 -18.00 4.04 -14.44
CA GLY A 115 -19.09 3.22 -13.91
C GLY A 115 -18.59 1.88 -13.39
N LEU A 116 -17.75 1.20 -14.18
CA LEU A 116 -17.09 -0.05 -13.79
C LEU A 116 -16.12 0.15 -12.62
N LYS A 117 -15.34 1.24 -12.62
CA LYS A 117 -14.47 1.59 -11.48
C LYS A 117 -15.29 1.78 -10.19
N LYS A 118 -16.40 2.52 -10.24
CA LYS A 118 -17.32 2.70 -9.09
C LYS A 118 -17.93 1.39 -8.63
N MET A 119 -18.19 0.45 -9.54
CA MET A 119 -18.71 -0.88 -9.19
C MET A 119 -17.70 -1.68 -8.35
N VAL A 120 -16.41 -1.65 -8.73
CA VAL A 120 -15.34 -2.25 -7.92
C VAL A 120 -15.30 -1.62 -6.53
N ILE A 121 -15.29 -0.28 -6.43
CA ILE A 121 -15.26 0.41 -5.12
C ILE A 121 -16.42 -0.02 -4.23
N LYS A 122 -17.65 -0.05 -4.77
CA LYS A 122 -18.83 -0.52 -4.02
C LYS A 122 -18.67 -1.95 -3.53
N LYS A 123 -18.07 -2.83 -4.36
CA LYS A 123 -17.80 -4.21 -3.97
C LYS A 123 -16.76 -4.30 -2.86
N LEU A 124 -15.66 -3.56 -2.97
CA LEU A 124 -14.63 -3.47 -1.92
C LEU A 124 -15.23 -3.00 -0.59
N GLN A 125 -16.14 -2.03 -0.64
CA GLN A 125 -16.85 -1.54 0.54
C GLN A 125 -17.79 -2.60 1.12
N SER A 126 -18.58 -3.31 0.30
CA SER A 126 -19.46 -4.38 0.79
C SER A 126 -18.72 -5.56 1.41
N LEU A 127 -17.47 -5.78 1.02
CA LEU A 127 -16.60 -6.83 1.53
C LEU A 127 -15.72 -6.34 2.70
N GLY A 128 -15.94 -5.12 3.21
CA GLY A 128 -15.15 -4.55 4.31
C GLY A 128 -13.67 -4.30 3.97
N SER A 129 -13.29 -4.35 2.69
CA SER A 129 -11.88 -4.31 2.27
C SER A 129 -11.26 -2.93 2.43
N LEU A 130 -12.06 -1.87 2.30
CA LEU A 130 -11.63 -0.50 2.56
C LEU A 130 -11.40 -0.28 4.07
N GLU A 131 -12.30 -0.76 4.91
CA GLU A 131 -12.17 -0.67 6.38
C GLU A 131 -10.94 -1.44 6.86
N TYR A 132 -10.78 -2.69 6.41
CA TYR A 132 -9.60 -3.50 6.69
C TYR A 132 -8.29 -2.80 6.31
N THR A 133 -8.28 -2.12 5.17
CA THR A 133 -7.11 -1.36 4.71
C THR A 133 -6.83 -0.17 5.63
N LEU A 134 -7.86 0.55 6.07
CA LEU A 134 -7.71 1.69 6.99
C LEU A 134 -7.21 1.23 8.37
N GLU A 135 -7.76 0.15 8.92
CA GLU A 135 -7.27 -0.47 10.16
C GLU A 135 -5.79 -0.85 10.05
N ARG A 136 -5.40 -1.46 8.92
CA ARG A 136 -4.00 -1.80 8.64
C ARG A 136 -3.10 -0.57 8.60
N ILE A 137 -3.55 0.53 7.99
CA ILE A 137 -2.81 1.80 7.94
C ILE A 137 -2.61 2.37 9.35
N ILE A 138 -3.66 2.39 10.17
CA ILE A 138 -3.61 2.88 11.56
C ILE A 138 -2.64 2.04 12.40
N MET A 139 -2.70 0.71 12.26
CA MET A 139 -1.80 -0.20 12.94
C MET A 139 -0.34 0.06 12.54
N LEU A 140 -0.05 0.23 11.25
CA LEU A 140 1.29 0.49 10.74
C LEU A 140 1.84 1.86 11.19
N ASP A 141 1.02 2.91 11.23
CA ASP A 141 1.40 4.22 11.80
C ASP A 141 1.81 4.07 13.28
N SER A 142 1.00 3.35 14.07
CA SER A 142 1.29 3.09 15.48
C SER A 142 2.61 2.31 15.66
N MET A 143 2.81 1.25 14.87
CA MET A 143 4.04 0.47 14.88
C MET A 143 5.26 1.32 14.51
N ALA A 144 5.16 2.17 13.48
CA ALA A 144 6.25 3.05 13.06
C ALA A 144 6.63 4.04 14.16
N ARG A 145 5.64 4.66 14.83
CA ARG A 145 5.88 5.59 15.94
C ARG A 145 6.53 4.90 17.13
N ASN A 146 6.05 3.71 17.48
CA ASN A 146 6.65 2.93 18.55
C ASN A 146 8.13 2.61 18.24
N GLU A 147 8.41 2.15 17.02
CA GLU A 147 9.77 1.82 16.61
C GLU A 147 10.69 3.06 16.60
N ILE A 148 10.20 4.22 16.15
CA ILE A 148 10.94 5.49 16.25
C ILE A 148 11.30 5.82 17.69
N ASN A 149 10.38 5.61 18.64
CA ASN A 149 10.65 5.85 20.06
C ASN A 149 11.68 4.86 20.63
N VAL A 150 11.60 3.57 20.26
CA VAL A 150 12.60 2.55 20.62
C VAL A 150 13.99 2.91 20.11
N LEU A 151 14.08 3.51 18.93
CA LEU A 151 15.34 3.96 18.31
C LEU A 151 15.89 5.28 18.88
N GLY A 152 15.30 5.81 19.95
CA GLY A 152 15.77 7.02 20.64
C GLY A 152 14.99 8.29 20.32
N HIS A 153 13.81 8.16 19.71
CA HIS A 153 12.92 9.25 19.28
C HIS A 153 13.51 10.15 18.17
N ASN A 154 12.65 10.61 17.26
CA ASN A 154 13.06 11.53 16.19
C ASN A 154 11.88 12.45 15.81
N PRO A 155 11.93 13.75 16.15
CA PRO A 155 10.80 14.67 15.92
C PRO A 155 10.51 14.90 14.43
N VAL A 156 11.53 14.85 13.57
CA VAL A 156 11.34 15.00 12.12
C VAL A 156 10.57 13.82 11.55
N MET A 157 10.89 12.60 11.99
CA MET A 157 10.16 11.40 11.58
C MET A 157 8.73 11.38 12.14
N MET A 158 8.51 11.85 13.36
CA MET A 158 7.17 11.97 13.94
C MET A 158 6.32 12.97 13.15
N ALA A 159 6.88 14.13 12.80
CA ALA A 159 6.20 15.13 11.99
C ALA A 159 5.87 14.62 10.58
N LEU A 160 6.76 13.81 9.97
CA LEU A 160 6.47 13.13 8.71
C LEU A 160 5.26 12.20 8.84
N LEU A 161 5.18 11.41 9.91
CA LEU A 161 4.03 10.53 10.15
C LEU A 161 2.74 11.32 10.42
N ASP A 162 2.83 12.46 11.11
CA ASP A 162 1.67 13.36 11.33
C ASP A 162 1.15 13.93 10.00
N TYR A 163 2.06 14.34 9.10
CA TYR A 163 1.68 14.81 7.78
C TYR A 163 0.96 13.72 6.96
N LEU A 164 1.43 12.47 7.06
CA LEU A 164 0.87 11.35 6.30
C LEU A 164 -0.47 10.84 6.84
N ARG A 165 -0.87 11.19 8.06
CA ARG A 165 -2.16 10.74 8.63
C ARG A 165 -3.38 11.29 7.88
N ASN A 166 -3.24 12.41 7.19
CA ASN A 166 -4.32 12.97 6.40
C ASN A 166 -4.46 12.16 5.09
N ILE A 167 -5.54 11.41 4.96
CA ILE A 167 -5.92 10.60 3.79
C ILE A 167 -7.34 10.98 3.39
#